data_AF-A0A4Y2C2V7-F1
#
_entry.id   AF-A0A4Y2C2V7-F1
#
_cell.length_a   1.000
_cell.length_b   1.000
_cell.length_c   1.000
_cell.angle_alpha   90.00
_cell.angle_beta   90.00
_cell.angle_gamma   90.00
#
_symmetry.space_group_name_H-M   'P 1'
#
loop_
_entity.id
_entity.type
_entity.pdbx_description
1 polymer ?
#
loop_
_entity_poly.entity_id
_entity_poly.type
_entity_poly.pdbx_seq_one_letter_code
_entity_poly.pdbx_strand_id
1 'polypeptide(L)'
;MLSNNIYRFCSEENKGWVTIIFEKSDGTRLKRLGKIGDTVQQVIGKDNPDFPGYGECDGTLSCSCCHVILSKEDYDKFDVDKRMKTKEEDVILSASINPTPTSRLGCCLTIEPEMDGIVLKLPPEIRDLKQM
;
A
#
# COMPACT_ATOMS: atom_id res chain seq x y z
N MET A 1 -8.58 41.05 -33.65
CA MET A 1 -7.63 40.81 -32.55
C MET A 1 -8.47 40.42 -31.34
N LEU A 2 -8.65 39.11 -31.12
CA LEU A 2 -9.46 38.57 -30.02
C LEU A 2 -8.52 37.92 -29.02
N SER A 3 -8.27 38.57 -27.89
CA SER A 3 -7.66 37.94 -26.71
C SER A 3 -8.77 37.65 -25.72
N ASN A 4 -9.46 36.51 -25.92
CA ASN A 4 -10.46 36.02 -24.99
C ASN A 4 -9.79 35.17 -23.91
N ASN A 5 -9.89 35.71 -22.71
CA ASN A 5 -9.71 35.08 -21.41
C ASN A 5 -10.58 33.81 -21.29
N ILE A 6 -9.96 32.62 -21.29
CA ILE A 6 -10.58 31.39 -20.78
C ILE A 6 -9.47 30.47 -20.24
N TYR A 7 -8.81 30.86 -19.15
CA TYR A 7 -8.27 29.85 -18.23
C TYR A 7 -9.47 29.16 -17.57
N ARG A 8 -10.03 28.22 -18.34
CA ARG A 8 -11.17 27.41 -17.95
C ARG A 8 -10.72 26.56 -16.77
N PHE A 9 -11.26 26.88 -15.60
CA PHE A 9 -11.59 25.93 -14.53
C PHE A 9 -11.54 24.48 -15.04
N CYS A 10 -10.48 23.75 -14.72
CA CYS A 10 -10.60 22.30 -14.55
C CYS A 10 -10.86 22.09 -13.06
N SER A 11 -12.13 21.92 -12.80
CA SER A 11 -12.78 21.73 -11.51
C SER A 11 -12.17 20.58 -10.70
N GLU A 12 -12.19 20.78 -9.39
CA GLU A 12 -12.17 19.77 -8.33
C GLU A 12 -13.04 18.55 -8.69
N GLU A 13 -12.43 17.45 -9.12
CA GLU A 13 -12.89 16.09 -8.82
C GLU A 13 -11.66 15.20 -8.83
N ASN A 14 -10.99 15.08 -7.68
CA ASN A 14 -10.22 13.88 -7.39
C ASN A 14 -11.22 12.72 -7.44
N LYS A 15 -11.32 12.05 -8.59
CA LYS A 15 -11.96 10.74 -8.71
C LYS A 15 -11.41 9.94 -7.55
N GLY A 16 -12.26 9.45 -6.63
CA GLY A 16 -11.89 8.91 -5.31
C GLY A 16 -11.05 7.63 -5.33
N TRP A 17 -10.13 7.51 -6.29
CA TRP A 17 -9.34 6.37 -6.68
C TRP A 17 -7.94 6.84 -7.05
N VAL A 18 -6.94 6.05 -6.67
CA VAL A 18 -5.55 6.26 -7.03
C VAL A 18 -4.96 4.97 -7.60
N THR A 19 -3.90 5.08 -8.38
CA THR A 19 -3.19 3.93 -8.93
C THR A 19 -2.09 3.49 -7.98
N ILE A 20 -2.16 2.25 -7.51
CA ILE A 20 -1.10 1.63 -6.69
C ILE A 20 -0.36 0.61 -7.55
N ILE A 21 0.98 0.63 -7.48
CA ILE A 21 1.86 -0.28 -8.21
C ILE A 21 2.48 -1.25 -7.23
N PHE A 22 2.24 -2.54 -7.40
CA PHE A 22 2.88 -3.60 -6.63
C PHE A 22 4.05 -4.18 -7.41
N GLU A 23 5.25 -4.10 -6.85
CA GLU A 23 6.47 -4.70 -7.40
C GLU A 23 6.78 -6.00 -6.66
N LYS A 24 6.74 -7.13 -7.39
CA LYS A 24 7.15 -8.44 -6.90
C LYS A 24 8.68 -8.56 -6.88
N SER A 25 9.19 -9.58 -6.19
CA SER A 25 10.62 -9.86 -6.07
C SER A 25 11.31 -10.22 -7.38
N ASP A 26 10.57 -10.71 -8.37
CA ASP A 26 11.04 -10.97 -9.74
C ASP A 26 11.09 -9.71 -10.62
N GLY A 27 10.69 -8.55 -10.07
CA GLY A 27 10.59 -7.27 -10.78
C GLY A 27 9.27 -7.06 -11.52
N THR A 28 8.35 -8.03 -11.51
CA THR A 28 7.02 -7.88 -12.11
C THR A 28 6.26 -6.77 -11.40
N ARG A 29 5.70 -5.83 -12.17
CA ARG A 29 4.91 -4.71 -11.67
C ARG A 29 3.44 -4.85 -12.05
N LEU A 30 2.56 -4.86 -11.05
CA LEU A 30 1.11 -4.98 -11.22
C LEU A 30 0.43 -3.71 -10.73
N LYS A 31 -0.42 -3.13 -11.57
CA LYS A 31 -1.21 -1.94 -11.20
C LYS A 31 -2.57 -2.36 -10.64
N ARG A 32 -3.04 -1.63 -9.63
CA ARG A 32 -4.40 -1.72 -9.09
C ARG A 32 -4.96 -0.32 -8.87
N LEU A 33 -6.27 -0.18 -9.01
CA LEU A 33 -6.98 1.01 -8.59
C LEU A 33 -7.41 0.81 -7.14
N GLY A 34 -6.95 1.68 -6.26
CA GLY A 34 -7.37 1.70 -4.85
C GLY A 34 -8.28 2.88 -4.59
N LYS A 35 -9.40 2.66 -3.91
CA LYS A 35 -10.28 3.74 -3.50
C LYS A 35 -9.66 4.47 -2.30
N ILE A 36 -9.69 5.80 -2.31
CA ILE A 36 -9.24 6.59 -1.16
C ILE A 36 -10.07 6.20 0.07
N GLY A 37 -9.39 5.94 1.19
CA GLY A 37 -9.98 5.46 2.43
C GLY A 37 -9.96 3.93 2.61
N ASP A 38 -9.83 3.15 1.53
CA ASP A 38 -9.58 1.70 1.65
C ASP A 38 -8.17 1.45 2.16
N THR A 39 -7.88 0.24 2.63
CA THR A 39 -6.53 -0.20 2.97
C THR A 39 -5.85 -0.86 1.77
N VAL A 40 -4.51 -0.87 1.74
CA VAL A 40 -3.74 -1.59 0.70
C VAL A 40 -4.16 -3.06 0.63
N GLN A 41 -4.47 -3.69 1.78
CA GLN A 41 -4.98 -5.06 1.80
C GLN A 41 -6.31 -5.20 1.05
N GLN A 42 -7.25 -4.27 1.23
CA GLN A 42 -8.54 -4.28 0.54
C GLN A 42 -8.41 -4.04 -0.98
N VAL A 43 -7.39 -3.29 -1.41
CA VAL A 43 -7.12 -3.06 -2.85
C VAL A 43 -6.72 -4.36 -3.57
N ILE A 44 -5.95 -5.24 -2.91
CA ILE A 44 -5.59 -6.53 -3.48
C ILE A 44 -6.73 -7.55 -3.27
N GLY A 45 -7.30 -7.58 -2.06
CA GLY A 45 -8.27 -8.58 -1.64
C GLY A 45 -7.64 -9.95 -1.37
N LYS A 46 -8.32 -10.75 -0.56
CA LYS A 46 -7.94 -12.14 -0.29
C LYS A 46 -8.18 -13.03 -1.51
N ASP A 47 -7.42 -14.12 -1.61
CA ASP A 47 -7.51 -15.12 -2.69
C ASP A 47 -7.28 -14.55 -4.10
N ASN A 48 -6.60 -13.41 -4.21
CA ASN A 48 -6.27 -12.80 -5.49
C ASN A 48 -5.23 -13.69 -6.22
N PRO A 49 -5.52 -14.20 -7.42
CA PRO A 49 -4.62 -15.11 -8.12
C PRO A 49 -3.28 -14.48 -8.50
N ASP A 50 -3.24 -13.14 -8.63
CA ASP A 50 -1.99 -12.43 -8.91
C ASP A 50 -1.13 -12.24 -7.65
N PHE A 51 -1.69 -12.43 -6.45
CA PHE A 51 -1.04 -12.25 -5.15
C PHE A 51 -1.37 -13.41 -4.20
N PRO A 52 -0.93 -14.64 -4.52
CA PRO A 52 -1.24 -15.82 -3.72
C PRO A 52 -0.76 -15.65 -2.28
N GLY A 53 -1.63 -16.00 -1.32
CA GLY A 53 -1.36 -15.88 0.11
C GLY A 53 -1.45 -14.46 0.66
N TYR A 54 -1.68 -13.43 -0.16
CA TYR A 54 -1.73 -12.06 0.34
C TYR A 54 -3.02 -11.78 1.14
N GLY A 55 -2.85 -11.18 2.32
CA GLY A 55 -3.98 -10.71 3.13
C GLY A 55 -4.83 -11.80 3.80
N GLU A 56 -4.28 -12.99 4.07
CA GLU A 56 -5.01 -14.16 4.61
C GLU A 56 -5.87 -13.90 5.86
N CYS A 57 -5.43 -13.05 6.78
CA CYS A 57 -6.14 -12.74 8.02
C CYS A 57 -7.21 -11.64 7.88
N ASP A 58 -7.44 -11.12 6.67
CA ASP A 58 -8.46 -10.08 6.40
C ASP A 58 -8.33 -8.84 7.30
N GLY A 59 -7.10 -8.43 7.58
CA GLY A 59 -6.81 -7.21 8.35
C GLY A 59 -6.95 -7.32 9.87
N THR A 60 -7.13 -8.53 10.41
CA THR A 60 -7.26 -8.78 11.86
C THR A 60 -5.96 -8.69 12.66
N LEU A 61 -4.88 -8.15 12.08
CA LEU A 61 -3.56 -8.03 12.71
C LEU A 61 -3.06 -9.37 13.32
N SER A 62 -3.34 -10.48 12.63
CA SER A 62 -2.98 -11.81 13.10
C SER A 62 -1.89 -12.50 12.27
N CYS A 63 -1.60 -11.98 11.07
CA CYS A 63 -0.56 -12.49 10.17
C CYS A 63 0.30 -11.37 9.58
N SER A 64 1.43 -11.73 8.98
CA SER A 64 2.29 -10.83 8.20
C SER A 64 2.07 -10.88 6.67
N CYS A 65 1.08 -11.63 6.18
CA CYS A 65 0.83 -11.84 4.75
C CYS A 65 0.44 -10.59 3.94
N CYS A 66 0.19 -9.44 4.58
CA CYS A 66 -0.05 -8.17 3.90
C CYS A 66 1.18 -7.24 3.91
N HIS A 67 2.35 -7.75 4.31
CA HIS A 67 3.60 -6.99 4.38
C HIS A 67 3.95 -6.34 3.03
N VAL A 68 4.21 -5.04 3.08
CA VAL A 68 4.69 -4.23 1.96
C VAL A 68 5.88 -3.39 2.42
N ILE A 69 6.74 -3.04 1.47
CA ILE A 69 7.93 -2.23 1.70
C ILE A 69 7.82 -0.97 0.84
N LEU A 70 7.87 0.19 1.51
CA LEU A 70 7.85 1.48 0.85
C LEU A 70 9.27 1.93 0.48
N SER A 71 9.37 2.81 -0.51
CA SER A 71 10.59 3.59 -0.72
C SER A 71 10.85 4.46 0.52
N LYS A 72 12.11 4.84 0.76
CA LYS A 72 12.42 5.73 1.88
C LYS A 72 11.71 7.08 1.74
N GLU A 73 11.68 7.63 0.54
CA GLU A 73 11.01 8.90 0.26
C GLU A 73 9.52 8.84 0.57
N ASP A 74 8.84 7.79 0.11
CA ASP A 74 7.40 7.60 0.37
C ASP A 74 7.14 7.34 1.84
N TYR A 75 7.95 6.46 2.46
CA TYR A 75 7.86 6.18 3.89
C TYR A 75 7.99 7.46 4.72
N ASP A 76 8.99 8.29 4.44
CA ASP A 76 9.23 9.54 5.17
C ASP A 76 8.05 10.52 4.96
N LYS A 77 7.46 10.58 3.76
CA LYS A 77 6.25 11.38 3.49
C LYS A 77 5.06 10.92 4.34
N PHE A 78 4.82 9.61 4.45
CA PHE A 78 3.67 9.07 5.20
C PHE A 78 3.88 9.03 6.72
N ASP A 79 5.13 8.85 7.18
CA ASP A 79 5.47 8.78 8.61
C ASP A 79 5.47 10.18 9.26
N VAL A 80 5.85 11.22 8.51
CA VAL A 80 5.83 12.62 9.00
C VAL A 80 4.41 13.12 9.24
N ASP A 81 3.42 12.65 8.46
CA ASP A 81 2.12 13.32 8.42
C ASP A 81 0.98 12.70 9.24
N LYS A 82 0.96 11.40 9.63
CA LYS A 82 -0.13 10.89 10.54
C LYS A 82 -0.11 9.46 11.09
N ARG A 83 0.77 8.53 10.71
CA ARG A 83 0.59 7.10 11.11
C ARG A 83 1.87 6.36 11.46
N MET A 84 2.38 6.66 12.66
CA MET A 84 3.36 5.79 13.33
C MET A 84 2.80 4.36 13.41
N LYS A 85 3.66 3.37 13.21
CA LYS A 85 3.29 1.94 13.38
C LYS A 85 2.74 1.72 14.77
N THR A 86 1.70 0.90 14.90
CA THR A 86 1.23 0.48 16.22
C THR A 86 2.22 -0.53 16.81
N LYS A 87 2.20 -0.70 18.14
CA LYS A 87 3.05 -1.73 18.78
C LYS A 87 2.70 -3.13 18.27
N GLU A 88 1.43 -3.37 17.98
CA GLU A 88 0.94 -4.63 17.42
C GLU A 88 1.48 -4.85 16.00
N GLU A 89 1.45 -3.81 15.15
CA GLU A 89 2.04 -3.84 13.81
C GLU A 89 3.55 -4.15 13.89
N ASP A 90 4.28 -3.47 14.78
CA ASP A 90 5.72 -3.68 14.97
C ASP A 90 6.06 -5.10 15.43
N VAL A 91 5.30 -5.66 16.38
CA VAL A 91 5.52 -7.04 16.85
C VAL A 91 5.34 -8.03 15.70
N ILE A 92 4.30 -7.88 14.87
CA ILE A 92 4.05 -8.77 13.73
C ILE A 92 5.15 -8.62 12.67
N LEU A 93 5.53 -7.39 12.33
CA LEU A 93 6.60 -7.13 11.37
C LEU A 93 7.96 -7.64 11.85
N SER A 94 8.27 -7.51 13.14
CA SER A 94 9.53 -8.03 13.71
C SER A 94 9.66 -9.56 13.60
N ALA A 95 8.51 -10.26 13.52
CA ALA A 95 8.42 -11.70 13.33
C ALA A 95 8.11 -12.09 11.87
N SER A 96 8.27 -11.18 10.91
CA SER A 96 8.02 -11.43 9.48
C SER A 96 9.29 -11.79 8.71
N ILE A 97 9.14 -12.17 7.44
CA ILE A 97 10.28 -12.49 6.57
C ILE A 97 10.89 -11.20 6.04
N ASN A 98 12.19 -11.00 6.30
CA ASN A 98 12.99 -9.87 5.81
C ASN A 98 12.37 -8.47 6.08
N PRO A 99 12.00 -8.13 7.33
CA PRO A 99 11.51 -6.80 7.64
C PRO A 99 12.59 -5.75 7.40
N THR A 100 12.15 -4.59 6.92
CA THR A 100 12.96 -3.40 6.68
C THR A 100 12.45 -2.24 7.52
N PRO A 101 13.25 -1.18 7.72
CA PRO A 101 12.77 0.03 8.42
C PRO A 101 11.49 0.62 7.79
N THR A 102 11.37 0.56 6.46
CA THR A 102 10.24 1.08 5.69
C THR A 102 9.11 0.06 5.46
N SER A 103 9.14 -1.06 6.19
CA SER A 103 8.09 -2.09 6.12
C SER A 103 6.81 -1.65 6.82
N ARG A 104 5.66 -1.96 6.22
CA ARG A 104 4.32 -1.74 6.77
C ARG A 104 3.43 -2.96 6.56
N LEU A 105 2.39 -3.10 7.37
CA LEU A 105 1.29 -4.02 7.08
C LEU A 105 0.28 -3.31 6.17
N GLY A 106 0.01 -3.89 5.00
CA GLY A 106 -0.93 -3.33 4.03
C GLY A 106 -2.36 -3.18 4.56
N CYS A 107 -2.75 -3.96 5.57
CA CYS A 107 -4.04 -3.76 6.25
C CYS A 107 -4.07 -2.55 7.19
N CYS A 108 -2.92 -2.01 7.59
CA CYS A 108 -2.80 -0.80 8.42
C CYS A 108 -2.55 0.47 7.58
N LEU A 109 -2.18 0.29 6.30
CA LEU A 109 -1.89 1.37 5.38
C LEU A 109 -3.15 1.74 4.59
N THR A 110 -3.74 2.90 4.91
CA THR A 110 -4.90 3.44 4.19
C THR A 110 -4.45 4.22 2.96
N ILE A 111 -5.21 4.08 1.89
CA ILE A 111 -5.04 4.78 0.62
C ILE A 111 -5.40 6.25 0.78
N GLU A 112 -4.44 7.11 0.46
CA GLU A 112 -4.56 8.57 0.49
C GLU A 112 -4.34 9.15 -0.93
N PRO A 113 -4.86 10.35 -1.25
CA PRO A 113 -4.72 10.95 -2.58
C PRO A 113 -3.26 11.02 -3.08
N GLU A 114 -2.32 11.26 -2.16
CA GLU A 114 -0.88 11.40 -2.41
C GLU A 114 -0.21 10.09 -2.81
N MET A 115 -0.91 8.96 -2.67
CA MET A 115 -0.42 7.63 -3.07
C MET A 115 -0.60 7.34 -4.56
N ASP A 116 -1.13 8.27 -5.36
CA ASP A 116 -1.28 8.03 -6.80
C ASP A 116 0.06 7.83 -7.51
N GLY A 117 0.24 6.62 -8.07
CA GLY A 117 1.48 6.17 -8.69
C GLY A 117 2.50 5.57 -7.72
N ILE A 118 2.18 5.42 -6.43
CA ILE A 118 3.10 4.83 -5.45
C ILE A 118 3.52 3.41 -5.85
N VAL A 119 4.77 3.07 -5.56
CA VAL A 119 5.30 1.71 -5.72
C VAL A 119 5.46 1.06 -4.35
N LEU A 120 4.69 -0.01 -4.13
CA LEU A 120 4.78 -0.87 -2.96
C LEU A 120 5.50 -2.15 -3.36
N LYS A 121 6.66 -2.42 -2.74
CA LYS A 121 7.38 -3.66 -2.97
C LYS A 121 6.83 -4.76 -2.07
N LEU A 122 6.70 -5.96 -2.63
CA LEU A 122 6.35 -7.15 -1.88
C LEU A 122 7.62 -7.86 -1.41
N PRO A 123 7.61 -8.48 -0.21
CA PRO A 123 8.70 -9.35 0.21
C PRO A 123 8.88 -10.52 -0.78
N PRO A 124 10.05 -11.18 -0.79
CA PRO A 124 10.32 -12.32 -1.67
C PRO A 124 9.29 -13.45 -1.58
N GLU A 125 8.73 -13.65 -0.39
CA GLU A 125 7.69 -14.64 -0.11
C GLU A 125 6.57 -13.96 0.68
N ILE A 126 5.33 -14.24 0.29
CA ILE A 126 4.12 -13.84 1.02
C ILE A 126 3.71 -15.03 1.87
N ARG A 127 4.05 -14.99 3.16
CA ARG A 127 3.84 -16.10 4.10
C ARG A 127 3.87 -15.56 5.52
N ASP A 128 3.09 -16.19 6.41
CA ASP A 128 3.18 -15.94 7.84
C ASP A 128 4.10 -16.95 8.54
N LEU A 129 5.06 -16.46 9.35
CA LEU A 129 5.95 -17.34 10.11
C LEU A 129 5.27 -18.01 11.32
N LYS A 130 4.11 -17.49 11.78
CA LYS A 130 3.37 -18.08 12.90
C LYS A 130 2.63 -19.37 12.57
N GLN A 131 2.53 -19.74 11.29
CA GLN A 131 1.90 -20.99 10.85
C GLN A 131 2.92 -22.14 10.73
N MET A 132 4.07 -22.04 11.40
CA MET A 132 5.14 -23.05 11.41
C MET A 132 5.24 -23.80 12.72
#